data_AF-A0A0C3C596-F1
#
_entry.id   AF-A0A0C3C596-F1
#
_cell.length_a   1.000
_cell.length_b   1.000
_cell.length_c   1.000
_cell.angle_alpha   90.00
_cell.angle_beta   90.00
_cell.angle_gamma   90.00
#
_symmetry.space_group_name_H-M   'P 1'
#
loop_
_entity.id
_entity.type
_entity.pdbx_description
1 polymer ?
#
loop_
_entity_poly.entity_id
_entity_poly.type
_entity_poly.pdbx_seq_one_letter_code
_entity_poly.pdbx_strand_id
1 'polypeptide(L)'
;IAVRLVCLPTASVEETYKQLDPAASVEVVTDAMRSVKPEWPPKGKIIVEVNPGAKVGRSWLPQELNPATSILELTAHIQPGQNNIRLIHLGDLSTHTFLLHATEVQPSSLLAGPTP
;
A
#
# COMPACT_ATOMS: atom_id res chain seq x y z
N ILE A 1 7.62 -6.46 9.88
CA ILE A 1 7.15 -5.34 9.03
C ILE A 1 5.82 -5.74 8.39
N ALA A 2 4.92 -4.79 8.19
CA ALA A 2 3.71 -4.96 7.37
C ALA A 2 3.81 -3.98 6.21
N VAL A 3 3.62 -4.47 4.99
CA VAL A 3 3.73 -3.69 3.76
C VAL A 3 2.42 -3.76 3.02
N ARG A 4 1.86 -2.60 2.70
CA ARG A 4 0.58 -2.48 2.01
C ARG A 4 0.68 -1.45 0.89
N LEU A 5 -0.02 -1.73 -0.19
CA LEU A 5 -0.21 -0.82 -1.30
C LEU A 5 -1.66 -0.35 -1.29
N VAL A 6 -1.85 0.96 -1.31
CA VAL A 6 -3.16 1.59 -1.44
C VAL A 6 -3.19 2.48 -2.67
N CYS A 7 -4.38 2.61 -3.25
CA CYS A 7 -4.65 3.50 -4.36
C CYS A 7 -5.58 4.60 -3.85
N LEU A 8 -5.23 5.86 -4.08
CA LEU A 8 -5.95 7.03 -3.58
C LEU A 8 -6.31 7.95 -4.77
N PRO A 9 -7.44 8.68 -4.71
CA PRO A 9 -7.70 9.73 -5.68
C PRO A 9 -6.62 10.82 -5.59
N THR A 10 -5.98 11.17 -6.70
CA THR A 10 -4.90 12.18 -6.73
C THR A 10 -5.37 13.53 -6.18
N ALA A 11 -6.60 13.94 -6.52
CA ALA A 11 -7.17 15.20 -6.02
C ALA A 11 -7.25 15.23 -4.48
N SER A 12 -7.69 14.13 -3.85
CA SER A 12 -7.78 14.02 -2.40
C SER A 12 -6.40 14.00 -1.74
N VAL A 13 -5.41 13.37 -2.37
CA VAL A 13 -4.02 13.38 -1.90
C VAL A 13 -3.44 14.79 -1.94
N GLU A 14 -3.63 15.50 -3.06
CA GLU A 14 -3.16 16.87 -3.22
C GLU A 14 -3.82 17.83 -2.23
N GLU A 15 -5.13 17.71 -2.02
CA GLU A 15 -5.86 18.50 -1.04
C GLU A 15 -5.35 18.22 0.38
N THR A 16 -5.18 16.96 0.74
CA THR A 16 -4.63 16.55 2.04
C THR A 16 -3.23 17.13 2.22
N TYR A 17 -2.37 17.02 1.20
CA TYR A 17 -1.00 17.51 1.26
C TYR A 17 -0.91 19.04 1.40
N LYS A 18 -1.82 19.79 0.74
CA LYS A 18 -1.90 21.26 0.86
C LYS A 18 -2.30 21.74 2.26
N GLN A 19 -3.02 20.93 3.02
CA GLN A 19 -3.44 21.26 4.38
C GLN A 19 -2.36 20.96 5.42
N LEU A 20 -1.33 20.19 5.05
CA LEU A 20 -0.23 19.86 5.93
C LEU A 20 0.79 20.99 5.98
N ASP A 21 1.38 21.18 7.16
CA ASP A 21 2.57 22.01 7.30
C ASP A 21 3.69 21.43 6.40
N PRO A 22 4.34 22.23 5.54
CA PRO A 22 5.50 21.77 4.77
C PRO A 22 6.64 21.19 5.63
N ALA A 23 6.70 21.54 6.92
CA ALA A 23 7.63 21.01 7.91
C ALA A 23 7.07 19.83 8.73
N ALA A 24 5.90 19.29 8.37
CA ALA A 24 5.30 18.15 9.06
C ALA A 24 6.21 16.91 9.03
N SER A 25 6.18 16.12 10.11
CA SER A 25 6.92 14.86 10.16
C SER A 25 6.31 13.81 9.22
N VAL A 26 7.11 12.80 8.88
CA VAL A 26 6.66 11.67 8.05
C VAL A 26 5.47 10.93 8.69
N GLU A 27 5.41 10.86 10.02
CA GLU A 27 4.29 10.23 10.72
C GLU A 27 2.99 11.01 10.52
N VAL A 28 3.05 12.34 10.68
CA VAL A 28 1.90 13.22 10.45
C VAL A 28 1.40 13.10 9.01
N VAL A 29 2.31 13.11 8.03
CA VAL A 29 1.94 12.91 6.61
C VAL A 29 1.31 11.54 6.41
N THR A 30 1.87 10.49 7.00
CA THR A 30 1.36 9.12 6.87
C THR A 30 -0.04 8.97 7.46
N ASP A 31 -0.29 9.54 8.64
CA ASP A 31 -1.59 9.47 9.30
C ASP A 31 -2.65 10.32 8.58
N ALA A 32 -2.26 11.46 8.02
CA ALA A 32 -3.14 12.24 7.16
C ALA A 32 -3.53 11.44 5.89
N MET A 33 -2.56 10.80 5.24
CA MET A 33 -2.82 9.98 4.04
C MET A 33 -3.65 8.72 4.33
N ARG A 34 -3.58 8.15 5.54
CA ARG A 34 -4.45 7.04 5.97
C ARG A 34 -5.92 7.44 6.07
N SER A 35 -6.20 8.72 6.30
CA SER A 35 -7.57 9.23 6.40
C SER A 35 -8.22 9.42 5.03
N VAL A 36 -7.43 9.42 3.95
CA VAL A 36 -7.94 9.45 2.57
C VAL A 36 -8.56 8.11 2.24
N LYS A 37 -9.84 8.13 1.82
CA LYS A 37 -10.55 6.92 1.42
C LYS A 37 -9.86 6.32 0.18
N PRO A 38 -9.43 5.04 0.23
CA PRO A 38 -8.82 4.42 -0.94
C PRO A 38 -9.85 4.19 -2.05
N GLU A 39 -9.41 4.43 -3.28
CA GLU A 39 -10.17 4.24 -4.51
C GLU A 39 -9.23 3.61 -5.54
N TRP A 40 -9.53 2.37 -5.89
CA TRP A 40 -8.81 1.67 -6.95
C TRP A 40 -9.43 1.96 -8.31
N PRO A 41 -8.62 2.00 -9.37
CA PRO A 41 -9.13 2.23 -10.71
C PRO A 41 -10.11 1.14 -11.14
N PRO A 42 -10.94 1.41 -12.16
CA PRO A 42 -11.83 0.41 -12.73
C PRO A 42 -11.09 -0.88 -13.09
N LYS A 43 -11.79 -2.02 -12.97
CA LYS A 43 -11.25 -3.33 -13.35
C LYS A 43 -10.68 -3.29 -14.77
N GLY A 44 -9.56 -3.98 -14.97
CA GLY A 44 -8.89 -4.03 -16.27
C GLY A 44 -7.83 -2.96 -16.52
N LYS A 45 -7.64 -2.00 -15.61
CA LYS A 45 -6.75 -0.85 -15.84
C LYS A 45 -5.33 -1.00 -15.30
N ILE A 46 -5.10 -1.97 -14.41
CA ILE A 46 -3.80 -2.13 -13.77
C ILE A 46 -3.49 -3.59 -13.47
N ILE A 47 -2.21 -3.95 -13.57
CA ILE A 47 -1.62 -5.15 -12.99
C ILE A 47 -0.62 -4.72 -11.93
N VAL A 48 -0.64 -5.37 -10.78
CA VAL A 48 0.37 -5.17 -9.73
C VAL A 48 1.24 -6.42 -9.67
N GLU A 49 2.55 -6.26 -9.65
CA GLU A 49 3.49 -7.36 -9.42
C GLU A 49 4.43 -7.03 -8.28
N VAL A 50 4.69 -8.02 -7.44
CA VAL A 50 5.75 -7.99 -6.43
C VAL A 50 6.70 -9.12 -6.74
N ASN A 51 8.00 -8.79 -6.85
CA ASN A 51 9.10 -9.70 -7.08
C ASN A 51 8.82 -10.69 -8.25
N PRO A 52 8.56 -10.19 -9.48
CA PRO A 52 8.22 -11.04 -10.62
C PRO A 52 9.32 -12.07 -10.88
N GLY A 53 8.94 -13.33 -11.03
CA GLY A 53 9.87 -14.45 -11.24
C GLY A 53 10.59 -14.95 -9.97
N ALA A 54 10.41 -14.31 -8.82
CA ALA A 54 10.95 -14.78 -7.55
C ALA A 54 10.05 -15.85 -6.89
N LYS A 55 10.62 -16.66 -6.01
CA LYS A 55 9.89 -17.71 -5.26
C LYS A 55 8.75 -17.17 -4.40
N VAL A 56 8.91 -15.97 -3.85
CA VAL A 56 7.92 -15.30 -2.99
C VAL A 56 7.22 -14.15 -3.72
N GLY A 57 7.31 -14.11 -5.06
CA GLY A 57 6.63 -13.12 -5.86
C GLY A 57 5.15 -13.40 -6.04
N ARG A 58 4.40 -12.36 -6.41
CA ARG A 58 2.99 -12.47 -6.78
C ARG A 58 2.61 -11.39 -7.79
N SER A 59 1.77 -11.78 -8.74
CA SER A 59 1.08 -10.85 -9.63
C SER A 59 -0.41 -10.84 -9.27
N TRP A 60 -1.00 -9.66 -9.19
CA TRP A 60 -2.43 -9.44 -9.08
C TRP A 60 -2.94 -8.94 -10.42
N LEU A 61 -3.72 -9.79 -11.07
CA LEU A 61 -4.34 -9.51 -12.35
C LEU A 61 -5.56 -8.59 -12.17
N PRO A 62 -6.01 -7.91 -13.24
CA PRO A 62 -7.05 -6.88 -13.10
C PRO A 62 -8.39 -7.42 -12.58
N GLN A 63 -8.67 -8.72 -12.75
CA GLN A 63 -9.85 -9.38 -12.19
C GLN A 63 -9.76 -9.64 -10.69
N GLU A 64 -8.55 -9.74 -10.13
CA GLU A 64 -8.29 -9.97 -8.71
C GLU A 64 -8.26 -8.66 -7.91
N LEU A 65 -7.97 -7.55 -8.59
CA LEU A 65 -8.00 -6.22 -8.02
C LEU A 65 -9.45 -5.74 -7.97
N ASN A 66 -10.09 -5.96 -6.83
CA ASN A 66 -11.45 -5.52 -6.60
C ASN A 66 -11.44 -4.05 -6.12
N PRO A 67 -12.16 -3.13 -6.79
CA PRO A 67 -12.29 -1.76 -6.33
C PRO A 67 -12.87 -1.63 -4.91
N ALA A 68 -13.63 -2.63 -4.46
CA ALA A 68 -14.16 -2.69 -3.10
C ALA A 68 -13.12 -3.11 -2.05
N THR A 69 -12.04 -3.81 -2.43
CA THR A 69 -10.92 -4.10 -1.53
C THR A 69 -9.92 -2.96 -1.61
N SER A 70 -10.09 -2.00 -0.71
CA SER A 70 -9.36 -0.73 -0.64
C SER A 70 -7.84 -0.87 -0.48
N ILE A 71 -7.32 -2.04 -0.06
CA ILE A 71 -5.93 -2.22 0.36
C ILE A 71 -5.37 -3.54 -0.16
N LEU A 72 -4.17 -3.50 -0.74
CA LEU A 72 -3.43 -4.68 -1.20
C LEU A 72 -2.32 -5.03 -0.20
N GLU A 73 -2.48 -6.17 0.48
CA GLU A 73 -1.49 -6.67 1.45
C GLU A 73 -0.31 -7.34 0.73
N LEU A 74 0.86 -6.71 0.83
CA LEU A 74 2.09 -7.18 0.16
C LEU A 74 3.01 -7.96 1.11
N THR A 75 2.79 -7.87 2.43
CA THR A 75 3.67 -8.38 3.48
C THR A 75 4.23 -9.79 3.22
N ALA A 76 3.38 -10.74 2.81
CA ALA A 76 3.78 -12.13 2.57
C ALA A 76 4.72 -12.33 1.36
N HIS A 77 4.88 -11.31 0.52
CA HIS A 77 5.65 -11.34 -0.72
C HIS A 77 6.92 -10.49 -0.64
N ILE A 78 7.19 -9.90 0.54
CA ILE A 78 8.41 -9.13 0.81
C ILE A 78 9.50 -10.08 1.29
N GLN A 79 10.70 -9.96 0.70
CA GLN A 79 11.87 -10.77 1.03
C GLN A 79 13.01 -9.92 1.59
N PRO A 80 13.97 -10.54 2.32
CA PRO A 80 15.21 -9.87 2.68
C PRO A 80 15.97 -9.36 1.45
N GLY A 81 16.54 -8.17 1.55
CA GLY A 81 17.28 -7.54 0.45
C GLY A 81 16.37 -6.76 -0.50
N GLN A 82 16.61 -6.91 -1.80
CA GLN A 82 15.92 -6.11 -2.81
C GLN A 82 14.54 -6.68 -3.13
N ASN A 83 13.54 -5.79 -3.12
CA ASN A 83 12.17 -6.06 -3.57
C ASN A 83 11.86 -5.19 -4.78
N ASN A 84 11.19 -5.76 -5.78
CA ASN A 84 10.75 -5.05 -6.97
C ASN A 84 9.23 -5.04 -7.01
N ILE A 85 8.62 -3.86 -7.06
CA ILE A 85 7.17 -3.69 -7.17
C ILE A 85 6.89 -2.99 -8.49
N ARG A 86 6.02 -3.58 -9.32
CA ARG A 86 5.63 -3.05 -10.63
C ARG A 86 4.16 -2.74 -10.63
N LEU A 87 3.85 -1.51 -11.02
CA LEU A 87 2.50 -1.05 -11.36
C LEU A 87 2.45 -0.94 -12.88
N ILE A 88 1.78 -1.87 -13.54
CA ILE A 88 1.70 -1.91 -15.01
C ILE A 88 0.36 -1.30 -15.42
N HIS A 89 0.43 -0.13 -16.07
CA HIS A 89 -0.74 0.62 -16.47
C HIS A 89 -1.27 0.09 -17.80
N LEU A 90 -2.53 -0.31 -17.83
CA LEU A 90 -3.23 -0.80 -19.03
C LEU A 90 -4.24 0.24 -19.58
N GLY A 91 -4.34 1.39 -18.94
CA GLY A 91 -5.17 2.51 -19.36
C GLY A 91 -4.82 3.78 -18.59
N ASP A 92 -5.69 4.78 -18.71
CA ASP A 92 -5.52 6.04 -17.99
C ASP A 92 -5.71 5.85 -16.48
N LEU A 93 -4.69 6.28 -15.73
CA LEU A 93 -4.60 6.26 -14.27
C LEU A 93 -4.16 7.64 -13.72
N SER A 94 -4.24 8.69 -14.53
CA SER A 94 -3.78 10.04 -14.17
C SER A 94 -4.44 10.61 -12.90
N THR A 95 -5.66 10.18 -12.61
CA THR A 95 -6.43 10.58 -11.42
C THR A 95 -6.15 9.73 -10.18
N HIS A 96 -5.24 8.76 -10.25
CA HIS A 96 -4.94 7.83 -9.17
C HIS A 96 -3.48 7.95 -8.71
N THR A 97 -3.29 8.00 -7.40
CA THR A 97 -1.98 8.00 -6.74
C THR A 97 -1.81 6.70 -5.96
N PHE A 98 -0.70 6.00 -6.19
CA PHE A 98 -0.37 4.77 -5.48
C PHE A 98 0.58 5.06 -4.32
N LEU A 99 0.17 4.67 -3.12
CA LEU A 99 0.96 4.83 -1.91
C LEU A 99 1.36 3.46 -1.37
N LEU A 100 2.67 3.25 -1.25
CA LEU A 100 3.26 2.10 -0.59
C LEU A 100 3.59 2.49 0.86
N HIS A 101 2.97 1.84 1.83
CA HIS A 101 3.32 2.02 3.22
C HIS A 101 4.00 0.78 3.78
N ALA A 102 5.01 0.99 4.62
CA ALA A 102 5.63 -0.03 5.43
C ALA A 102 5.56 0.40 6.90
N THR A 103 5.05 -0.47 7.77
CA THR A 103 5.02 -0.23 9.21
C THR A 103 5.79 -1.32 9.93
N GLU A 104 6.47 -0.95 11.01
CA GLU A 104 6.97 -1.94 11.95
C GLU A 104 5.77 -2.65 12.60
N VAL A 105 5.85 -3.97 12.69
CA VAL A 105 4.87 -4.75 13.44
C VAL A 105 5.54 -4.99 14.76
N GLN A 106 5.11 -4.28 15.81
CA GLN A 106 5.59 -4.59 17.15
C GLN A 106 5.20 -6.04 17.45
N PRO A 107 6.14 -6.91 17.85
CA PRO A 107 5.77 -8.23 18.31
C PRO A 107 4.93 -8.07 19.58
N SER A 108 3.66 -8.47 19.50
CA SER A 108 2.79 -8.60 20.66
C SER A 108 3.53 -9.38 21.74
N SER A 109 3.66 -8.80 22.93
CA SER A 109 4.39 -9.33 24.07
C SER A 109 4.06 -10.82 24.32
N LEU A 110 4.92 -11.73 23.85
CA LEU A 110 4.92 -13.15 24.19
C LEU A 110 5.51 -13.36 25.60
N LEU A 111 5.00 -12.61 26.59
CA LEU A 111 5.33 -12.76 28.00
C LEU A 111 4.06 -12.64 28.86
N ALA A 112 3.06 -13.46 28.55
CA ALA A 112 2.18 -13.99 29.59
C ALA A 112 2.72 -15.37 29.96
N GLY A 113 3.81 -15.40 30.74
CA GLY A 113 4.22 -16.62 31.43
C GLY A 113 3.15 -17.00 32.47
N PRO A 114 2.99 -18.29 32.80
CA PRO A 114 2.02 -18.70 33.79
C PRO A 114 2.45 -18.16 35.17
N THR A 115 1.58 -17.36 35.80
CA THR A 115 1.71 -17.04 37.23
C THR A 115 1.53 -18.34 38.06
N PRO A 116 2.39 -18.56 39.07
CA PRO A 116 2.36 -19.75 39.92
C PRO A 116 1.13 -19.82 40.83
#